data_AF-U1XXY6-F1
#
_entry.id   AF-U1XXY6-F1
#
_cell.length_a   1.000
_cell.length_b   1.000
_cell.length_c   1.000
_cell.angle_alpha   90.00
_cell.angle_beta   90.00
_cell.angle_gamma   90.00
#
_symmetry.space_group_name_H-M   'P 1'
#
loop_
_entity.id
_entity.type
_entity.pdbx_description
1 polymer ?
#
loop_
_entity_poly.entity_id
_entity_poly.type
_entity_poly.pdbx_seq_one_letter_code
_entity_poly.pdbx_strand_id
1 'polypeptide(L)' 'MANEYLNEYPPASLSEKEVEKIRSLEKQLTEEMRKPILLMAFENGHPKQ' A
#
# COMPACT_ATOMS: atom_id res chain seq x y z
N MET A 1 -9.39 -14.71 12.91
CA MET A 1 -7.92 -14.66 13.09
C MET A 1 -7.45 -13.35 12.47
N ALA A 2 -6.89 -12.45 13.27
CA ALA A 2 -6.32 -11.21 12.74
C ALA A 2 -5.08 -11.57 11.91
N ASN A 3 -4.91 -10.92 10.76
CA ASN A 3 -3.80 -11.19 9.85
C ASN A 3 -2.50 -10.73 10.51
N GLU A 4 -1.64 -11.66 10.94
CA GLU A 4 -0.40 -11.37 11.68
C GLU A 4 0.50 -10.36 10.95
N TYR A 5 0.49 -10.40 9.61
CA TYR A 5 1.17 -9.44 8.75
C TYR A 5 0.68 -7.99 8.89
N LEU A 6 -0.64 -7.79 9.07
CA LEU A 6 -1.22 -6.45 9.27
C LEU A 6 -0.94 -5.90 10.68
N ASN A 7 -0.61 -6.77 11.63
CA ASN A 7 -0.18 -6.36 12.96
C ASN A 7 1.30 -5.97 12.97
N GLU A 8 2.14 -6.67 12.22
CA GLU A 8 3.57 -6.37 12.09
C GLU A 8 3.82 -5.13 11.24
N TYR A 9 3.04 -4.96 10.17
CA TYR A 9 3.11 -3.82 9.26
C TYR A 9 1.72 -3.18 9.16
N PRO A 10 1.41 -2.18 9.99
CA PRO A 10 0.13 -1.49 9.89
C PRO A 10 0.04 -0.74 8.56
N PRO A 11 -1.16 -0.63 7.95
CA PRO A 11 -1.36 0.20 6.78
C PRO A 11 -0.87 1.62 7.04
N ALA A 12 -0.13 2.20 6.09
CA ALA A 12 0.37 3.55 6.25
C ALA A 12 -0.78 4.55 6.32
N SER A 13 -0.73 5.48 7.27
CA SER A 13 -1.64 6.62 7.30
C SER A 13 -1.28 7.58 6.17
N LEU A 14 -2.02 7.50 5.06
CA LEU A 14 -1.81 8.34 3.88
C LEU A 14 -2.79 9.51 3.85
N SER A 15 -2.33 10.67 3.36
CA SER A 15 -3.20 11.76 2.96
C SER A 15 -3.98 11.43 1.68
N GLU A 16 -5.10 12.11 1.42
CA GLU A 16 -5.89 11.94 0.19
C GLU A 16 -5.04 12.11 -1.08
N LYS A 17 -4.15 13.10 -1.08
CA LYS A 17 -3.21 13.37 -2.19
C LYS A 17 -2.25 12.22 -2.44
N GLU A 18 -1.79 11.54 -1.40
CA GLU A 18 -0.89 10.38 -1.51
C GLU A 18 -1.67 9.16 -2.03
N VAL A 19 -2.91 8.97 -1.57
CA VAL A 19 -3.80 7.92 -2.08
C VAL A 19 -4.06 8.11 -3.58
N GLU A 20 -4.33 9.34 -4.03
CA GLU A 20 -4.49 9.64 -5.46
C GLU A 20 -3.24 9.31 -6.28
N LYS A 21 -2.05 9.63 -5.75
CA LYS A 21 -0.78 9.30 -6.40
C LYS A 21 -0.61 7.79 -6.55
N ILE A 22 -0.90 7.00 -5.51
CA ILE A 22 -0.83 5.53 -5.56
C ILE A 22 -1.81 4.99 -6.60
N ARG A 23 -3.04 5.48 -6.66
CA ARG A 23 -4.03 5.07 -7.67
C ARG A 23 -3.57 5.38 -9.09
N SER A 24 -2.94 6.54 -9.30
CA SER A 24 -2.38 6.89 -10.60
C SER A 24 -1.27 5.93 -11.02
N LEU A 25 -0.37 5.56 -10.09
CA LEU A 25 0.70 4.60 -10.35
C LEU A 25 0.16 3.19 -10.62
N GLU A 26 -0.84 2.77 -9.85
CA GLU A 26 -1.52 1.48 -10.04
C GLU A 26 -2.09 1.35 -11.46
N LYS A 27 -2.76 2.42 -11.93
CA LYS A 27 -3.30 2.49 -13.28
C LYS A 27 -2.19 2.41 -14.34
N GLN A 28 -1.13 3.20 -14.21
CA GLN A 28 0.00 3.20 -15.14
C GLN A 28 0.64 1.83 -15.27
N LEU A 29 0.94 1.19 -14.14
CA LEU A 29 1.55 -0.14 -14.12
C LEU A 29 0.62 -1.22 -14.69
N THR A 30 -0.68 -1.14 -14.39
CA THR A 30 -1.68 -2.07 -14.94
C THR A 30 -1.76 -1.97 -16.46
N GLU A 31 -1.72 -0.75 -17.00
CA GLU A 31 -1.73 -0.49 -18.45
C GLU A 31 -0.45 -1.00 -19.13
N GLU A 32 0.72 -0.73 -18.53
CA GLU A 32 2.03 -1.15 -19.06
C GLU A 32 2.18 -2.68 -19.07
N MET A 33 1.81 -3.33 -17.97
CA MET A 33 1.97 -4.78 -17.79
C MET A 33 0.82 -5.60 -18.36
N ARG A 34 -0.28 -4.95 -18.76
CA ARG A 34 -1.55 -5.56 -19.23
C ARG A 34 -2.10 -6.61 -18.25
N LYS A 35 -1.90 -6.38 -16.96
CA LYS A 35 -2.33 -7.26 -15.87
C LYS A 35 -2.71 -6.42 -14.66
N PRO A 36 -3.72 -6.83 -13.87
CA PRO A 36 -4.11 -6.09 -12.67
C PRO A 36 -2.96 -6.09 -11.65
N ILE A 37 -2.55 -4.92 -11.22
CA ILE A 37 -1.57 -4.70 -10.16
C ILE A 37 -2.27 -3.95 -9.04
N LEU A 38 -2.01 -4.33 -7.79
CA LEU A 38 -2.49 -3.63 -6.60
C LEU A 38 -1.28 -3.10 -5.83
N LEU A 39 -1.26 -1.80 -5.60
CA LEU A 39 -0.22 -1.17 -4.78
C LEU A 39 -0.73 -0.99 -3.35
N MET A 40 0.03 -1.49 -2.38
CA MET A 40 -0.25 -1.34 -0.96
C MET A 40 0.91 -0.62 -0.28
N ALA A 41 0.60 0.26 0.67
CA ALA A 41 1.58 0.98 1.47
C ALA A 41 1.41 0.64 2.95
N PHE A 42 2.51 0.33 3.60
CA PHE A 42 2.56 -0.03 5.00
C PHE A 42 3.56 0.88 5.73
N GLU A 43 3.25 1.18 6.99
CA GLU A 43 4.16 1.88 7.87
C GLU A 43 5.27 0.91 8.30
N ASN A 44 6.51 1.26 7.99
CA ASN A 44 7.67 0.61 8.60
C ASN A 44 7.84 1.16 10.01
N GLY A 45 6.95 0.74 10.92
CA GLY A 45 7.18 0.95 12.34
C GLY A 45 8.36 0.09 12.76
N HIS A 46 9.42 0.69 13.30
CA HIS A 46 10.30 -0.08 14.17
C HIS A 46 9.41 -0.74 15.24
N PRO A 47 9.52 -2.06 15.48
CA PRO A 47 8.72 -2.71 16.50
C PRO A 47 8.94 -1.94 17.80
N LYS A 48 7.84 -1.42 18.39
CA LYS A 48 7.88 -0.81 19.71
C LYS A 48 8.45 -1.85 20.67
N GLN A 49 9.68 -1.64 21.12
CA GLN A 49 10.24 -2.34 22.28
C GLN A 49 9.47 -1.93 23.54
#